data_AF-A0A948XW21-F1
#
_entry.id   AF-A0A948XW21-F1
#
_cell.length_a   1.000
_cell.length_b   1.000
_cell.length_c   1.000
_cell.angle_alpha   90.00
_cell.angle_beta   90.00
_cell.angle_gamma   90.00
#
_symmetry.space_group_name_H-M   'P 1'
#
loop_
_entity.id
_entity.type
_entity.pdbx_description
1 polymer ?
#
loop_
_entity_poly.entity_id
_entity_poly.type
_entity_poly.pdbx_seq_one_letter_code
_entity_poly.pdbx_strand_id
1 'polypeptide(L)'
;MSDERRLKEIRDVARLLDLDEEVSQDVSDVRTPCPLHADCIASGDNNLHLNLQTASYACVATGEAGRLGELIRQVEAGRSLVPVRTADDEAPPSEVMDASYSVAIRATNPVLRTEPQVTLLTEKLPSPEEIKAAREIRLEEIRAAQAERRRGAGEKLIVVGLALVFVIAGLMAAGLSGFANYQAFASTVADPAQGRIWGAAGIIAAIVSFGGFTFVYWHAANRRRGESLRSLVFALIGAGASILGTEIYIHSNNLSAAAEVTSAATNRDVLQAQVADWRRQLDGIPPETRSVEGLEAYIAEVERVGRTEQKPYRDAQNELGLAKRRDELNAKIEAANAELLGQGSGNILLQAEQRAALPSWLFAVLLELFSSQATSIGLVALLILARRGTDQSASG
;
A
#
# COMPACT_ATOMS: atom_id res chain seq x y z
N MET A 1 27.45 22.32 -11.97
CA MET A 1 28.82 22.13 -11.44
C MET A 1 28.88 21.58 -10.01
N SER A 2 28.10 22.07 -9.03
CA SER A 2 28.12 21.50 -7.65
C SER A 2 27.59 20.06 -7.60
N ASP A 3 26.53 19.79 -8.37
CA ASP A 3 25.80 18.52 -8.28
C ASP A 3 26.55 17.38 -8.99
N GLU A 4 27.25 17.69 -10.09
CA GLU A 4 28.14 16.73 -10.78
C GLU A 4 29.34 16.35 -9.89
N ARG A 5 29.92 17.33 -9.19
CA ARG A 5 31.02 17.08 -8.25
C ARG A 5 30.55 16.22 -7.08
N ARG A 6 29.37 16.50 -6.54
CA ARG A 6 28.76 15.73 -5.46
C ARG A 6 28.43 14.29 -5.88
N LEU A 7 27.86 14.10 -7.06
CA LEU A 7 27.59 12.76 -7.62
C LEU A 7 28.88 11.96 -7.82
N LYS A 8 29.97 12.62 -8.22
CA LYS A 8 31.29 12.01 -8.32
C LYS A 8 31.80 11.56 -6.95
N GLU A 9 31.74 12.41 -5.93
CA GLU A 9 32.18 12.09 -4.57
C GLU A 9 31.39 10.92 -3.96
N ILE A 10 30.07 10.84 -4.19
CA ILE A 10 29.24 9.71 -3.73
C ILE A 10 29.68 8.39 -4.40
N ARG A 11 29.91 8.42 -5.72
CA ARG A 11 30.36 7.23 -6.47
C ARG A 11 31.75 6.77 -6.04
N ASP A 12 32.65 7.71 -5.78
CA ASP A 12 34.01 7.41 -5.35
C ASP A 12 34.02 6.80 -3.94
N VAL A 13 33.20 7.30 -3.01
CA VAL A 13 33.03 6.69 -1.68
C VAL A 13 32.42 5.29 -1.76
N ALA A 14 31.38 5.10 -2.57
CA ALA A 14 30.75 3.79 -2.76
C ALA A 14 31.76 2.76 -3.26
N ARG A 15 32.60 3.13 -4.23
CA ARG A 15 33.69 2.27 -4.72
C ARG A 15 34.77 2.01 -3.67
N LEU A 16 35.16 3.02 -2.90
CA LEU A 16 36.25 2.87 -1.91
C LEU A 16 35.86 1.96 -0.74
N LEU A 17 34.58 1.99 -0.35
CA LEU A 17 34.03 1.24 0.78
C LEU A 17 33.31 -0.05 0.38
N ASP A 18 33.36 -0.42 -0.91
CA ASP A 18 32.72 -1.62 -1.47
C ASP A 18 31.22 -1.71 -1.12
N LEU A 19 30.51 -0.58 -1.26
CA LEU A 19 29.07 -0.53 -1.07
C LEU A 19 28.40 -1.13 -2.30
N ASP A 20 27.51 -2.11 -2.10
CA ASP A 20 26.75 -2.77 -3.18
C ASP A 20 26.19 -1.73 -4.18
N GLU A 21 26.30 -2.02 -5.49
CA GLU A 21 25.93 -1.09 -6.58
C GLU A 21 24.46 -0.63 -6.55
N GLU A 22 23.63 -1.20 -5.68
CA GLU A 22 22.23 -0.83 -5.43
C GLU A 22 22.03 0.29 -4.38
N VAL A 23 23.07 1.05 -3.99
CA VAL A 23 22.88 2.30 -3.23
C VAL A 23 22.23 3.35 -4.15
N SER A 24 20.92 3.19 -4.31
CA SER A 24 19.99 4.09 -4.96
C SER A 24 20.07 5.47 -4.30
N GLN A 25 19.84 6.51 -5.11
CA GLN A 25 19.76 7.91 -4.68
C GLN A 25 18.72 8.16 -3.57
N ASP A 26 17.87 7.17 -3.27
CA ASP A 26 16.83 7.20 -2.24
C ASP A 26 17.30 6.76 -0.84
N VAL A 27 18.51 6.20 -0.69
CA VAL A 27 19.06 5.84 0.63
C VAL A 27 19.87 7.01 1.19
N SER A 28 19.32 7.72 2.16
CA SER A 28 19.91 8.95 2.71
C SER A 28 21.03 8.73 3.74
N ASP A 29 21.05 7.56 4.39
CA ASP A 29 21.99 7.20 5.46
C ASP A 29 22.51 5.77 5.24
N VAL A 30 23.82 5.63 5.09
CA VAL A 30 24.50 4.33 4.92
C VAL A 30 25.45 4.11 6.10
N ARG A 31 25.42 2.91 6.69
CA ARG A 31 26.26 2.56 7.83
C ARG A 31 27.19 1.42 7.48
N THR A 32 28.49 1.65 7.61
CA THR A 32 29.53 0.68 7.23
C THR A 32 30.65 0.62 8.27
N PRO A 33 31.53 -0.39 8.21
CA PRO A 33 32.73 -0.40 9.02
C PRO A 33 33.62 0.81 8.69
N CYS A 34 34.20 1.44 9.71
CA CYS A 34 35.04 2.63 9.53
C CYS A 34 36.50 2.21 9.21
N PRO A 35 37.05 2.55 8.02
CA PRO A 35 38.41 2.18 7.63
C PRO A 35 39.49 3.15 8.14
N LEU A 36 39.11 4.20 8.87
CA LEU A 36 40.05 5.28 9.26
C LEU A 36 40.89 4.95 10.48
N HIS A 37 40.33 4.19 11.43
CA HIS A 37 40.95 3.95 12.74
C HIS A 37 41.15 2.45 12.95
N ALA A 38 42.35 2.04 13.38
CA ALA A 38 42.69 0.62 13.60
C ALA A 38 41.73 -0.07 14.58
N ASP A 39 41.27 0.65 15.60
CA ASP A 39 40.32 0.15 16.58
C ASP A 39 38.94 -0.13 15.96
N CYS A 40 38.52 0.70 14.98
CA CYS A 40 37.27 0.49 14.25
C CYS A 40 37.37 -0.67 13.26
N ILE A 41 38.54 -0.84 12.61
CA ILE A 41 38.81 -1.96 11.71
C ILE A 41 38.81 -3.28 12.48
N ALA A 42 39.42 -3.30 13.67
CA ALA A 42 39.48 -4.49 14.53
C ALA A 42 38.13 -4.87 15.14
N SER A 43 37.28 -3.89 15.46
CA SER A 43 35.92 -4.12 15.96
C SER A 43 34.99 -4.66 14.86
N GLY A 44 35.15 -4.20 13.61
CA GLY A 44 34.28 -4.60 12.50
C GLY A 44 32.84 -4.09 12.61
N ASP A 45 32.52 -3.30 13.63
CA ASP A 45 31.20 -2.71 13.82
C ASP A 45 30.96 -1.57 12.82
N ASN A 46 29.68 -1.34 12.48
CA ASN A 46 29.23 -0.31 11.56
C ASN A 46 29.30 1.10 12.18
N ASN A 47 30.52 1.54 12.44
CA ASN A 47 30.83 2.78 13.14
C ASN A 47 30.86 4.01 12.22
N LEU A 48 30.91 3.83 10.89
CA LEU A 48 30.91 4.92 9.92
C LEU A 48 29.49 5.16 9.40
N HIS A 49 28.98 6.38 9.61
CA HIS A 49 27.74 6.87 9.05
C HIS A 49 28.02 7.80 7.88
N LEU A 50 27.35 7.56 6.76
CA LEU A 50 27.47 8.33 5.52
C LEU A 50 26.13 8.97 5.19
N ASN A 51 26.07 10.29 5.20
CA ASN A 51 24.90 11.03 4.74
C ASN A 51 25.11 11.48 3.29
N LEU A 52 24.46 10.78 2.36
CA LEU A 52 24.57 11.04 0.93
C LEU A 52 23.79 12.29 0.49
N GLN A 53 22.82 12.73 1.32
CA GLN A 53 22.06 13.96 1.08
C GLN A 53 22.88 15.23 1.38
N THR A 54 23.74 15.18 2.39
CA THR A 54 24.59 16.33 2.78
C THR A 54 26.04 16.16 2.36
N ALA A 55 26.40 15.04 1.74
CA ALA A 55 27.76 14.67 1.38
C ALA A 55 28.72 14.79 2.58
N SER A 56 28.32 14.23 3.72
CA SER A 56 29.09 14.23 4.97
C SER A 56 29.20 12.83 5.57
N TYR A 57 30.22 12.63 6.40
CA TYR A 57 30.42 11.40 7.16
C TYR A 57 30.59 11.69 8.66
N ALA A 58 30.30 10.70 9.49
CA ALA A 58 30.58 10.72 10.92
C ALA A 58 30.98 9.32 11.41
N CYS A 59 32.07 9.21 12.14
CA CYS A 59 32.49 8.00 12.84
C CYS A 59 31.97 8.05 14.29
N VAL A 60 31.10 7.11 14.67
CA VAL A 60 30.45 7.09 15.99
C VAL A 60 31.43 6.70 17.11
N ALA A 61 32.42 5.87 16.80
CA ALA A 61 33.40 5.40 17.79
C ALA A 61 34.41 6.50 18.20
N THR A 62 34.82 7.35 17.25
CA THR A 62 35.83 8.40 17.48
C THR A 62 35.25 9.81 17.53
N GLY A 63 34.01 10.00 17.08
CA GLY A 63 33.36 11.31 16.98
C GLY A 63 33.86 12.17 15.81
N GLU A 64 34.73 11.64 14.95
CA GLU A 64 35.25 12.36 13.79
C GLU A 64 34.16 12.53 12.72
N ALA A 65 33.97 13.76 12.23
CA ALA A 65 32.98 14.07 11.20
C ALA A 65 33.53 15.09 10.20
N GLY A 66 33.12 14.97 8.93
CA GLY A 66 33.62 15.82 7.85
C GLY A 66 32.84 15.65 6.55
N ARG A 67 33.38 16.19 5.46
CA ARG A 67 32.78 16.02 4.12
C ARG A 67 33.25 14.72 3.46
N LEU A 68 32.45 14.15 2.56
CA LEU A 68 32.84 12.93 1.84
C LEU A 68 34.18 13.09 1.10
N GLY A 69 34.47 14.25 0.53
CA GLY A 69 35.78 14.52 -0.08
C GLY A 69 36.97 14.41 0.89
N GLU A 70 36.78 14.71 2.18
CA GLU A 70 37.82 14.55 3.20
C GLU A 70 38.01 13.09 3.58
N LEU A 71 36.90 12.34 3.68
CA LEU A 71 36.91 10.88 3.88
C LEU A 71 37.66 10.18 2.75
N ILE A 72 37.33 10.49 1.48
CA ILE A 72 38.03 9.95 0.30
C ILE A 72 39.53 10.19 0.45
N ARG A 73 39.94 11.43 0.72
CA ARG A 73 41.35 11.79 0.84
C ARG A 73 42.05 11.05 1.99
N GLN A 74 41.39 10.88 3.14
CA GLN A 74 41.97 10.17 4.29
C GLN A 74 42.10 8.66 4.02
N VAL A 75 41.08 8.04 3.41
CA VAL A 75 41.11 6.62 3.01
C VAL A 75 42.17 6.38 1.93
N GLU A 76 42.25 7.26 0.93
CA GLU A 76 43.28 7.22 -0.10
C GLU A 76 44.66 7.48 0.48
N ALA A 77 44.84 8.40 1.42
CA ALA A 77 46.12 8.64 2.09
C ALA A 77 46.56 7.41 2.93
N GLY A 78 45.62 6.73 3.59
CA GLY A 78 45.88 5.46 4.27
C GLY A 78 46.21 4.30 3.31
N ARG A 79 45.63 4.30 2.10
CA ARG A 79 45.98 3.36 1.01
C ARG A 79 47.28 3.75 0.27
N SER A 80 47.65 5.03 0.25
CA SER A 80 48.78 5.61 -0.49
C SER A 80 50.13 5.48 0.23
N LEU A 81 50.24 4.56 1.20
CA LEU A 81 51.53 4.07 1.72
C LEU A 81 52.12 2.92 0.88
N VAL A 82 51.58 2.66 -0.31
CA VAL A 82 52.35 2.09 -1.43
C VAL A 82 52.83 3.26 -2.30
N PRO A 83 54.14 3.49 -2.46
CA PRO A 83 54.62 4.69 -3.13
C PRO A 83 54.34 4.63 -4.63
N VAL A 84 53.36 5.42 -5.08
CA VAL A 84 53.27 5.91 -6.45
C VAL A 84 54.31 7.02 -6.59
N ARG A 85 55.34 6.77 -7.40
CA ARG A 85 56.23 7.82 -7.91
C ARG A 85 55.56 8.47 -9.13
N THR A 86 55.32 9.77 -9.05
CA THR A 86 55.12 10.65 -10.22
C THR A 86 55.97 11.90 -10.04
N ALA A 87 56.85 12.17 -11.00
CA ALA A 87 57.13 13.49 -11.55
C ALA A 87 58.09 13.35 -12.74
N ASP A 88 57.73 14.04 -13.83
CA ASP A 88 58.43 14.19 -15.10
C ASP A 88 59.86 14.76 -14.95
N ASP A 89 60.76 14.37 -15.85
CA ASP A 89 61.52 15.30 -16.70
C ASP A 89 62.29 14.57 -17.84
N GLU A 90 62.09 15.10 -19.06
CA GLU A 90 62.92 15.08 -20.28
C GLU A 90 63.12 13.81 -21.17
N ALA A 91 62.76 13.97 -22.45
CA ALA A 91 62.83 13.00 -23.58
C ALA A 91 64.08 13.26 -24.48
N PRO A 92 64.34 12.60 -25.66
CA PRO A 92 63.78 11.41 -26.35
C PRO A 92 64.92 10.48 -26.94
N PRO A 93 64.78 9.63 -28.00
CA PRO A 93 63.62 8.98 -28.67
C PRO A 93 63.71 7.43 -28.87
N SER A 94 62.56 6.87 -29.30
CA SER A 94 62.28 5.65 -30.09
C SER A 94 63.01 4.33 -29.84
N GLU A 95 62.26 3.26 -29.56
CA GLU A 95 62.15 2.10 -30.48
C GLU A 95 60.97 1.21 -30.11
N VAL A 96 60.21 0.84 -31.14
CA VAL A 96 59.23 -0.25 -31.15
C VAL A 96 60.03 -1.55 -31.19
N MET A 97 59.68 -2.57 -30.39
CA MET A 97 59.50 -3.97 -30.82
C MET A 97 59.49 -4.96 -29.63
N ASP A 98 58.47 -5.83 -29.71
CA ASP A 98 58.44 -7.26 -29.39
C ASP A 98 58.74 -7.82 -28.00
N ALA A 99 57.69 -8.50 -27.51
CA ALA A 99 57.70 -9.85 -26.96
C ALA A 99 59.01 -10.30 -26.29
N SER A 100 59.11 -10.04 -24.98
CA SER A 100 60.00 -10.83 -24.13
C SER A 100 59.34 -11.11 -22.79
N TYR A 101 59.12 -12.41 -22.60
CA TYR A 101 58.66 -13.09 -21.41
C TYR A 101 59.50 -12.68 -20.20
N SER A 102 58.89 -12.08 -19.18
CA SER A 102 59.54 -11.88 -17.89
C SER A 102 59.17 -13.02 -16.94
N VAL A 103 60.17 -13.87 -16.76
CA VAL A 103 60.40 -14.90 -15.76
C VAL A 103 59.66 -14.64 -14.43
N ALA A 104 58.92 -15.66 -13.96
CA ALA A 104 58.33 -15.70 -12.64
C ALA A 104 59.39 -15.45 -11.56
N ILE A 105 59.27 -14.31 -10.86
CA ILE A 105 60.07 -14.03 -9.66
C ILE A 105 59.59 -15.01 -8.58
N ARG A 106 60.45 -15.97 -8.28
CA ARG A 106 60.29 -16.98 -7.24
C ARG A 106 60.17 -16.25 -5.90
N ALA A 107 59.02 -16.37 -5.23
CA ALA A 107 58.86 -15.94 -3.85
C ALA A 107 59.79 -16.77 -2.95
N THR A 108 60.96 -16.22 -2.62
CA THR A 108 61.82 -16.75 -1.56
C THR A 108 61.25 -16.32 -0.21
N ASN A 109 60.25 -17.06 0.27
CA ASN A 109 59.98 -17.09 1.70
C ASN A 109 61.11 -17.89 2.37
N PRO A 110 61.91 -17.30 3.28
CA PRO A 110 62.87 -18.07 4.05
C PRO A 110 62.09 -19.01 4.98
N VAL A 111 62.02 -20.28 4.61
CA VAL A 111 61.54 -21.35 5.50
C VAL A 111 62.54 -21.46 6.63
N LEU A 112 62.18 -20.98 7.82
CA LEU A 112 62.84 -21.35 9.06
C LEU A 112 62.82 -22.87 9.16
N ARG A 113 63.98 -23.50 9.01
CA ARG A 113 64.15 -24.93 9.27
C ARG A 113 64.00 -25.17 10.76
N THR A 114 62.77 -25.36 11.21
CA THR A 114 62.52 -26.07 12.46
C THR A 114 62.92 -27.53 12.28
N GLU A 115 63.59 -28.10 13.28
CA GLU A 115 63.94 -29.51 13.29
C GLU A 115 62.67 -30.36 13.11
N PRO A 116 62.72 -31.47 12.34
CA PRO A 116 61.57 -32.31 12.15
C PRO A 116 61.19 -32.95 13.49
N GLN A 117 60.13 -32.46 14.13
CA GLN A 117 59.45 -33.24 15.16
C GLN A 117 58.82 -34.45 14.47
N VAL A 118 59.54 -35.57 14.51
CA VAL A 118 59.00 -36.87 14.14
C VAL A 118 58.09 -37.30 15.28
N THR A 119 56.82 -36.90 15.20
CA THR A 119 55.77 -37.55 16.00
C THR A 119 55.65 -38.99 15.52
N LEU A 120 56.09 -39.94 16.34
CA LEU A 120 55.77 -41.36 16.18
C LEU A 120 54.24 -41.48 16.21
N LEU A 121 53.63 -41.69 15.03
CA LEU A 121 52.24 -42.09 14.87
C LEU A 121 52.05 -43.45 15.56
N THR A 122 51.78 -43.40 16.86
CA THR A 122 51.56 -44.58 17.71
C THR A 122 50.08 -44.99 17.69
N GLU A 123 49.22 -44.16 17.10
CA GLU A 123 47.81 -44.50 16.86
C GLU A 123 47.65 -45.19 15.50
N LYS A 124 47.05 -46.37 15.57
CA LYS A 124 46.68 -47.20 14.43
C LYS A 124 45.83 -46.36 13.48
N LEU A 125 46.32 -46.10 12.27
CA LEU A 125 45.54 -45.39 11.25
C LEU A 125 44.20 -46.12 11.05
N PRO A 126 43.06 -45.40 11.05
CA PRO A 126 41.76 -46.02 10.90
C PRO A 126 41.70 -46.79 9.59
N SER A 127 41.13 -47.99 9.64
CA SER A 127 41.02 -48.85 8.48
C SER A 127 40.12 -48.19 7.41
N PRO A 128 40.29 -48.53 6.13
CA PRO A 128 39.48 -47.97 5.04
C PRO A 128 37.96 -48.16 5.24
N GLU A 129 37.57 -49.18 6.00
CA GLU A 129 36.17 -49.47 6.35
C GLU A 129 35.65 -48.55 7.46
N GLU A 130 36.47 -48.25 8.47
CA GLU A 130 36.14 -47.28 9.54
C GLU A 130 36.01 -45.86 8.98
N ILE A 131 36.85 -45.48 8.02
CA ILE A 131 36.75 -44.18 7.33
C ILE A 131 35.46 -44.08 6.51
N LYS A 132 35.04 -45.18 5.86
CA LYS A 132 33.76 -45.21 5.12
C LYS A 132 32.56 -45.12 6.06
N ALA A 133 32.56 -45.89 7.15
CA ALA A 133 31.48 -45.87 8.15
C ALA A 133 31.35 -44.49 8.82
N ALA A 134 32.47 -43.86 9.21
CA ALA A 134 32.46 -42.51 9.77
C ALA A 134 31.95 -41.46 8.76
N ARG A 135 32.22 -41.65 7.47
CA ARG A 135 31.75 -40.76 6.41
C ARG A 135 30.25 -40.92 6.14
N GLU A 136 29.73 -42.14 6.23
CA GLU A 136 28.29 -42.44 6.10
C GLU A 136 27.49 -41.84 7.26
N ILE A 137 27.94 -42.02 8.51
CA ILE A 137 27.31 -41.41 9.70
C ILE A 137 27.28 -39.88 9.56
N ARG A 138 28.38 -39.26 9.15
CA ARG A 138 28.44 -37.80 8.94
C ARG A 138 27.51 -37.33 7.82
N LEU A 139 27.32 -38.15 6.78
CA LEU A 139 26.38 -37.86 5.69
C LEU A 139 24.93 -37.99 6.15
N GLU A 140 24.63 -38.95 7.02
CA GLU A 140 23.31 -39.12 7.64
C GLU A 140 22.96 -37.96 8.57
N GLU A 141 23.92 -37.49 9.40
CA GLU A 141 23.77 -36.29 10.22
C GLU A 141 23.52 -35.03 9.37
N ILE A 142 24.27 -34.86 8.27
CA ILE A 142 24.06 -33.75 7.34
C ILE A 142 22.68 -33.84 6.68
N ARG A 143 22.24 -35.04 6.27
CA ARG A 143 20.89 -35.25 5.69
C ARG A 143 19.79 -35.00 6.70
N ALA A 144 19.96 -35.42 7.96
CA ALA A 144 19.01 -35.17 9.05
C ALA A 144 18.90 -33.66 9.35
N ALA A 145 20.04 -32.95 9.46
CA ALA A 145 20.08 -31.50 9.63
C ALA A 145 19.48 -30.75 8.43
N GLN A 146 19.70 -31.23 7.20
CA GLN A 146 19.06 -30.69 5.99
C GLN A 146 17.55 -30.94 5.95
N ALA A 147 17.08 -32.11 6.42
CA ALA A 147 15.67 -32.43 6.50
C ALA A 147 14.94 -31.55 7.54
N GLU A 148 15.56 -31.30 8.70
CA GLU A 148 15.05 -30.35 9.69
C GLU A 148 15.02 -28.91 9.15
N ARG A 149 16.09 -28.47 8.46
CA ARG A 149 16.11 -27.16 7.79
C ARG A 149 15.00 -27.02 6.76
N ARG A 150 14.72 -28.06 5.95
CA ARG A 150 13.64 -28.05 4.94
C ARG A 150 12.25 -28.00 5.58
N ARG A 151 12.03 -28.72 6.69
CA ARG A 151 10.78 -28.62 7.47
C ARG A 151 10.59 -27.21 8.04
N GLY A 152 11.63 -26.62 8.62
CA GLY A 152 11.59 -25.25 9.13
C GLY A 152 11.42 -24.19 8.04
N ALA A 153 11.94 -24.42 6.83
CA ALA A 153 11.75 -23.52 5.68
C ALA A 153 10.29 -23.55 5.16
N GLY A 154 9.66 -24.73 5.10
CA GLY A 154 8.26 -24.87 4.71
C GLY A 154 7.30 -24.20 5.70
N GLU A 155 7.52 -24.39 7.00
CA GLU A 155 6.75 -23.71 8.06
C GLU A 155 6.91 -22.18 7.98
N LYS A 156 8.14 -21.69 7.79
CA LYS A 156 8.39 -20.26 7.57
C LYS A 156 7.63 -19.72 6.36
N LEU A 157 7.62 -20.43 5.23
CA LEU A 157 6.89 -19.99 4.02
C LEU A 157 5.38 -19.88 4.28
N ILE A 158 4.80 -20.85 4.99
CA ILE A 158 3.38 -20.83 5.35
C ILE A 158 3.08 -19.65 6.28
N VAL A 159 3.90 -19.43 7.31
CA VAL A 159 3.73 -18.32 8.25
C VAL A 159 3.89 -16.97 7.55
N VAL A 160 4.88 -16.81 6.67
CA VAL A 160 5.07 -15.59 5.86
C VAL A 160 3.87 -15.35 4.96
N GLY A 161 3.41 -16.37 4.23
CA GLY A 161 2.25 -16.27 3.34
C GLY A 161 0.98 -15.86 4.09
N LEU A 162 0.70 -16.52 5.22
CA LEU A 162 -0.45 -16.20 6.06
C LEU A 162 -0.35 -14.78 6.66
N ALA A 163 0.83 -14.39 7.15
CA ALA A 163 1.07 -13.07 7.71
C ALA A 163 0.89 -11.97 6.64
N LEU A 164 1.33 -12.22 5.40
CA LEU A 164 1.16 -11.28 4.29
C LEU A 164 -0.32 -11.12 3.91
N VAL A 165 -1.09 -12.20 3.88
CA VAL A 165 -2.55 -12.15 3.68
C VAL A 165 -3.21 -11.31 4.77
N PHE A 166 -2.87 -11.54 6.04
CA PHE A 166 -3.41 -10.75 7.15
C PHE A 166 -3.04 -9.28 7.08
N VAL A 167 -1.80 -8.95 6.69
CA VAL A 167 -1.38 -7.56 6.54
C VAL A 167 -2.13 -6.86 5.41
N ILE A 168 -2.27 -7.50 4.25
CA ILE A 168 -2.98 -6.89 3.10
C ILE A 168 -4.46 -6.70 3.43
N ALA A 169 -5.14 -7.76 3.91
CA ALA A 169 -6.55 -7.68 4.29
C ALA A 169 -6.77 -6.64 5.39
N GLY A 170 -5.85 -6.61 6.34
CA GLY A 170 -5.81 -5.67 7.44
C GLY A 170 -5.64 -4.21 7.04
N LEU A 171 -4.73 -3.90 6.12
CA LEU A 171 -4.52 -2.55 5.58
C LEU A 171 -5.74 -2.07 4.78
N MET A 172 -6.38 -2.96 4.02
CA MET A 172 -7.65 -2.61 3.36
C MET A 172 -8.75 -2.31 4.37
N ALA A 173 -8.88 -3.13 5.42
CA ALA A 173 -9.84 -2.89 6.49
C ALA A 173 -9.53 -1.59 7.26
N ALA A 174 -8.26 -1.26 7.50
CA ALA A 174 -7.84 -0.02 8.12
C ALA A 174 -8.15 1.21 7.25
N GLY A 175 -7.98 1.10 5.93
CA GLY A 175 -8.39 2.13 4.98
C GLY A 175 -9.90 2.38 5.00
N LEU A 176 -10.70 1.31 5.01
CA LEU A 176 -12.16 1.40 5.11
C LEU A 176 -12.61 1.97 6.45
N SER A 177 -12.00 1.53 7.56
CA SER A 177 -12.24 2.06 8.91
C SER A 177 -11.91 3.55 9.00
N GLY A 178 -10.73 3.94 8.51
CA GLY A 178 -10.30 5.34 8.49
C GLY A 178 -11.24 6.23 7.68
N PHE A 179 -11.71 5.75 6.52
CA PHE A 179 -12.71 6.46 5.73
C PHE A 179 -14.06 6.59 6.45
N ALA A 180 -14.58 5.50 7.01
CA ALA A 180 -15.84 5.50 7.76
C ALA A 180 -15.77 6.46 8.95
N ASN A 181 -14.69 6.43 9.71
CA ASN A 181 -14.44 7.35 10.81
C ASN A 181 -14.34 8.79 10.33
N TYR A 182 -13.60 9.06 9.25
CA TYR A 182 -13.51 10.41 8.69
C TYR A 182 -14.89 10.98 8.38
N GLN A 183 -15.73 10.22 7.67
CA GLN A 183 -17.07 10.64 7.29
C GLN A 183 -17.97 10.84 8.52
N ALA A 184 -17.93 9.90 9.47
CA ALA A 184 -18.72 10.00 10.69
C ALA A 184 -18.38 11.27 11.48
N PHE A 185 -17.11 11.44 11.85
CA PHE A 185 -16.69 12.59 12.64
C PHE A 185 -16.84 13.91 11.88
N ALA A 186 -16.58 13.94 10.57
CA ALA A 186 -16.81 15.14 9.76
C ALA A 186 -18.29 15.54 9.74
N SER A 187 -19.21 14.58 9.69
CA SER A 187 -20.65 14.84 9.68
C SER A 187 -21.22 15.32 11.01
N THR A 188 -20.50 15.17 12.13
CA THR A 188 -20.94 15.66 13.44
C THR A 188 -20.91 17.17 13.58
N VAL A 189 -20.23 17.89 12.66
CA VAL A 189 -20.05 19.33 12.72
C VAL A 189 -20.57 19.97 11.44
N ALA A 190 -21.40 21.01 11.58
CA ALA A 190 -22.04 21.68 10.45
C ALA A 190 -21.08 22.55 9.60
N ASP A 191 -20.00 23.06 10.20
CA ASP A 191 -19.01 23.88 9.50
C ASP A 191 -18.06 23.00 8.65
N PRO A 192 -17.98 23.19 7.32
CA PRO A 192 -17.11 22.40 6.43
C PRO A 192 -15.61 22.50 6.74
N ALA A 193 -15.15 23.61 7.32
CA ALA A 193 -13.76 23.75 7.73
C ALA A 193 -13.45 22.90 8.96
N GLN A 194 -14.33 22.95 9.97
CA GLN A 194 -14.21 22.14 11.17
C GLN A 194 -14.48 20.65 10.91
N GLY A 195 -15.41 20.32 10.02
CA GLY A 195 -15.70 18.94 9.63
C GLY A 195 -14.46 18.21 9.11
N ARG A 196 -13.60 18.90 8.33
CA ARG A 196 -12.31 18.31 7.89
C ARG A 196 -11.36 18.00 9.05
N ILE A 197 -11.35 18.85 10.09
CA ILE A 197 -10.50 18.69 11.27
C ILE A 197 -11.01 17.53 12.14
N TRP A 198 -12.32 17.50 12.40
CA TRP A 198 -12.95 16.41 13.15
C TRP A 198 -12.87 15.07 12.41
N GLY A 199 -13.06 15.07 11.09
CA GLY A 199 -12.82 13.90 10.26
C GLY A 199 -11.37 13.38 10.38
N ALA A 200 -10.38 14.27 10.35
CA ALA A 200 -8.99 13.88 10.56
C ALA A 200 -8.73 13.28 11.95
N ALA A 201 -9.42 13.74 12.99
CA ALA A 201 -9.37 13.13 14.32
C ALA A 201 -9.86 11.67 14.30
N GLY A 202 -10.88 11.37 13.50
CA GLY A 202 -11.36 10.00 13.27
C GLY A 202 -10.29 9.09 12.62
N ILE A 203 -9.56 9.60 11.63
CA ILE A 203 -8.44 8.88 11.02
C ILE A 203 -7.33 8.63 12.05
N ILE A 204 -7.00 9.64 12.86
CA ILE A 204 -5.99 9.52 13.92
C ILE A 204 -6.39 8.44 14.93
N ALA A 205 -7.66 8.34 15.31
CA ALA A 205 -8.15 7.28 16.19
C ALA A 205 -7.87 5.87 15.63
N ALA A 206 -8.14 5.65 14.34
CA ALA A 206 -7.84 4.38 13.67
C ALA A 206 -6.32 4.08 13.64
N ILE A 207 -5.49 5.10 13.37
CA ILE A 207 -4.02 4.97 13.39
C ILE A 207 -3.51 4.63 14.79
N VAL A 208 -4.04 5.31 15.83
CA VAL A 208 -3.66 5.06 17.22
C VAL A 208 -4.06 3.65 17.66
N SER A 209 -5.22 3.15 17.22
CA SER A 209 -5.60 1.76 17.46
C SER A 209 -4.62 0.77 16.84
N PHE A 210 -4.43 0.86 15.52
CA PHE A 210 -3.55 -0.05 14.78
C PHE A 210 -2.09 0.03 15.25
N GLY A 211 -1.55 1.24 15.39
CA GLY A 211 -0.21 1.46 15.91
C GLY A 211 -0.08 0.95 17.34
N GLY A 212 -1.07 1.25 18.19
CA GLY A 212 -1.14 0.79 19.57
C GLY A 212 -1.07 -0.73 19.69
N PHE A 213 -1.92 -1.47 18.96
CA PHE A 213 -1.88 -2.94 18.96
C PHE A 213 -0.57 -3.49 18.40
N THR A 214 0.02 -2.84 17.39
CA THR A 214 1.35 -3.22 16.88
C THR A 214 2.41 -3.12 17.98
N PHE A 215 2.41 -2.04 18.77
CA PHE A 215 3.29 -1.90 19.92
C PHE A 215 2.99 -2.93 21.02
N VAL A 216 1.71 -3.23 21.30
CA VAL A 216 1.32 -4.27 22.28
C VAL A 216 1.99 -5.58 21.94
N TYR A 217 1.82 -6.06 20.70
CA TYR A 217 2.37 -7.33 20.25
C TYR A 217 3.90 -7.31 20.16
N TRP A 218 4.48 -6.19 19.70
CA TRP A 218 5.93 -6.03 19.63
C TRP A 218 6.60 -6.10 21.01
N HIS A 219 6.08 -5.36 21.99
CA HIS A 219 6.61 -5.38 23.36
C HIS A 219 6.36 -6.73 24.05
N ALA A 220 5.19 -7.36 23.78
CA ALA A 220 4.88 -8.69 24.29
C ALA A 220 5.87 -9.74 23.76
N ALA A 221 6.16 -9.73 22.45
CA ALA A 221 7.13 -10.63 21.82
C ALA A 221 8.55 -10.45 22.39
N ASN A 222 8.93 -9.23 22.78
CA ASN A 222 10.22 -8.91 23.41
C ASN A 222 10.23 -9.07 24.95
N ARG A 223 9.22 -9.75 25.53
CA ARG A 223 9.06 -9.97 26.99
C ARG A 223 8.95 -8.69 27.84
N ARG A 224 8.65 -7.53 27.24
CA ARG A 224 8.49 -6.25 27.94
C ARG A 224 7.03 -6.01 28.32
N ARG A 225 6.53 -6.76 29.32
CA ARG A 225 5.10 -6.75 29.70
C ARG A 225 4.58 -5.37 30.15
N GLY A 226 5.40 -4.58 30.84
CA GLY A 226 5.01 -3.24 31.29
C GLY A 226 4.77 -2.25 30.14
N GLU A 227 5.61 -2.31 29.10
CA GLU A 227 5.45 -1.47 27.89
C GLU A 227 4.28 -1.96 27.02
N SER A 228 4.08 -3.27 26.95
CA SER A 228 2.91 -3.88 26.28
C SER A 228 1.59 -3.46 26.94
N LEU A 229 1.52 -3.41 28.28
CA LEU A 229 0.32 -2.96 28.98
C LEU A 229 0.03 -1.47 28.76
N ARG A 230 1.06 -0.62 28.72
CA ARG A 230 0.89 0.82 28.45
C ARG A 230 0.39 1.06 27.04
N SER A 231 0.96 0.39 26.05
CA SER A 231 0.51 0.48 24.66
C SER A 231 -0.92 -0.05 24.48
N LEU A 232 -1.34 -1.05 25.27
CA LEU A 232 -2.70 -1.58 25.24
C LEU A 232 -3.73 -0.52 25.61
N VAL A 233 -3.45 0.34 26.58
CA VAL A 233 -4.37 1.42 26.97
C VAL A 233 -4.62 2.37 25.80
N PHE A 234 -3.56 2.81 25.11
CA PHE A 234 -3.70 3.67 23.95
C PHE A 234 -4.39 2.97 22.78
N ALA A 235 -4.09 1.69 22.55
CA ALA A 235 -4.73 0.87 21.53
C ALA A 235 -6.25 0.78 21.76
N LEU A 236 -6.68 0.51 23.00
CA LEU A 236 -8.10 0.39 23.35
C LEU A 236 -8.85 1.73 23.23
N ILE A 237 -8.21 2.86 23.56
CA ILE A 237 -8.81 4.19 23.38
C ILE A 237 -9.03 4.46 21.89
N GLY A 238 -8.02 4.19 21.04
CA GLY A 238 -8.14 4.31 19.59
C GLY A 238 -9.23 3.40 19.03
N ALA A 239 -9.26 2.14 19.47
CA ALA A 239 -10.25 1.15 19.05
C ALA A 239 -11.68 1.59 19.43
N GLY A 240 -11.88 2.09 20.65
CA GLY A 240 -13.17 2.60 21.08
C GLY A 240 -13.67 3.77 20.22
N ALA A 241 -12.80 4.74 19.93
CA ALA A 241 -13.14 5.87 19.06
C ALA A 241 -13.43 5.43 17.61
N SER A 242 -12.69 4.45 17.11
CA SER A 242 -12.86 3.89 15.76
C SER A 242 -14.15 3.07 15.61
N ILE A 243 -14.50 2.28 16.62
CA ILE A 243 -15.77 1.53 16.65
C ILE A 243 -16.94 2.51 16.67
N LEU A 244 -16.89 3.54 17.52
CA LEU A 244 -17.93 4.56 17.62
C LEU A 244 -18.12 5.31 16.29
N GLY A 245 -17.04 5.74 15.64
CA GLY A 245 -17.13 6.41 14.35
C GLY A 245 -17.69 5.50 13.26
N THR A 246 -17.26 4.25 13.19
CA THR A 246 -17.80 3.26 12.24
C THR A 246 -19.29 2.99 12.47
N GLU A 247 -19.72 2.90 13.72
CA GLU A 247 -21.14 2.74 14.07
C GLU A 247 -21.97 3.94 13.65
N ILE A 248 -21.51 5.16 13.94
CA ILE A 248 -22.18 6.41 13.52
C ILE A 248 -22.30 6.45 11.99
N TYR A 249 -21.25 6.08 11.27
CA TYR A 249 -21.26 6.04 9.80
C TYR A 249 -22.33 5.08 9.26
N ILE A 250 -22.35 3.84 9.75
CA ILE A 250 -23.32 2.82 9.31
C ILE A 250 -24.74 3.26 9.65
N HIS A 251 -24.95 3.80 10.85
CA HIS A 251 -26.25 4.28 11.28
C HIS A 251 -26.75 5.43 10.40
N SER A 252 -25.89 6.43 10.13
CA SER A 252 -26.20 7.56 9.26
C SER A 252 -26.52 7.11 7.82
N ASN A 253 -25.78 6.14 7.29
CA ASN A 253 -26.02 5.58 5.97
C ASN A 253 -27.36 4.83 5.90
N ASN A 254 -27.71 4.07 6.95
CA ASN A 254 -28.99 3.39 7.04
C ASN A 254 -30.17 4.37 7.12
N LEU A 255 -30.01 5.47 7.88
CA LEU A 255 -31.02 6.54 7.93
C LEU A 255 -31.18 7.23 6.57
N SER A 256 -30.08 7.50 5.88
CA SER A 256 -30.08 8.15 4.57
C SER A 256 -30.75 7.26 3.52
N ALA A 257 -30.43 5.97 3.51
CA ALA A 257 -31.10 4.99 2.65
C ALA A 257 -32.60 4.88 2.96
N ALA A 258 -33.01 4.88 4.23
CA ALA A 258 -34.42 4.88 4.61
C ALA A 258 -35.15 6.16 4.16
N ALA A 259 -34.48 7.32 4.23
CA ALA A 259 -35.00 8.59 3.74
C ALA A 259 -35.13 8.60 2.21
N GLU A 260 -34.17 8.02 1.49
CA GLU A 260 -34.26 7.83 0.02
C GLU A 260 -35.44 6.95 -0.36
N VAL A 261 -35.67 5.83 0.33
CA VAL A 261 -36.84 4.98 0.12
C VAL A 261 -38.14 5.75 0.37
N THR A 262 -38.20 6.53 1.45
CA THR A 262 -39.38 7.34 1.79
C THR A 262 -39.63 8.45 0.75
N SER A 263 -38.58 9.12 0.29
CA SER A 263 -38.63 10.14 -0.75
C SER A 263 -39.09 9.55 -2.08
N ALA A 264 -38.53 8.41 -2.49
CA ALA A 264 -38.93 7.69 -3.68
C ALA A 264 -40.41 7.24 -3.60
N ALA A 265 -40.85 6.72 -2.45
CA ALA A 265 -42.26 6.38 -2.24
C ALA A 265 -43.18 7.60 -2.34
N THR A 266 -42.79 8.73 -1.73
CA THR A 266 -43.56 9.98 -1.79
C THR A 266 -43.64 10.52 -3.22
N ASN A 267 -42.52 10.53 -3.95
CA ASN A 267 -42.49 10.96 -5.36
C ASN A 267 -43.36 10.06 -6.24
N ARG A 268 -43.34 8.75 -5.98
CA ARG A 268 -44.22 7.79 -6.66
C ARG A 268 -45.70 8.10 -6.41
N ASP A 269 -46.08 8.36 -5.17
CA ASP A 269 -47.48 8.69 -4.82
C ASP A 269 -47.93 9.98 -5.53
N VAL A 270 -47.06 10.98 -5.61
CA VAL A 270 -47.31 12.22 -6.35
C VAL A 270 -47.50 11.94 -7.85
N LEU A 271 -46.60 11.15 -8.46
CA LEU A 271 -46.70 10.79 -9.88
C LEU A 271 -47.97 9.98 -10.17
N GLN A 272 -48.35 9.04 -9.30
CA GLN A 272 -49.59 8.29 -9.43
C GLN A 272 -50.83 9.17 -9.33
N ALA A 273 -50.85 10.14 -8.40
CA ALA A 273 -51.93 11.10 -8.27
C ALA A 273 -52.06 11.99 -9.53
N GLN A 274 -50.93 12.43 -10.09
CA GLN A 274 -50.90 13.20 -11.35
C GLN A 274 -51.42 12.39 -12.53
N VAL A 275 -50.98 11.13 -12.68
CA VAL A 275 -51.48 10.23 -13.74
C VAL A 275 -52.99 10.00 -13.61
N ALA A 276 -53.49 9.79 -12.39
CA ALA A 276 -54.92 9.64 -12.14
C ALA A 276 -55.71 10.90 -12.50
N ASP A 277 -55.15 12.09 -12.24
CA ASP A 277 -55.76 13.36 -12.63
C ASP A 277 -55.79 13.54 -14.15
N TRP A 278 -54.68 13.29 -14.85
CA TRP A 278 -54.63 13.36 -16.31
C TRP A 278 -55.57 12.37 -16.98
N ARG A 279 -55.75 11.16 -16.41
CA ARG A 279 -56.75 10.20 -16.88
C ARG A 279 -58.17 10.74 -16.73
N ARG A 280 -58.50 11.35 -15.59
CA ARG A 280 -59.80 12.02 -15.39
C ARG A 280 -60.02 13.16 -16.39
N GLN A 281 -58.98 13.93 -16.71
CA GLN A 281 -59.06 14.97 -17.74
C GLN A 281 -59.25 14.39 -19.15
N LEU A 282 -58.59 13.25 -19.44
CA LEU A 282 -58.69 12.55 -20.71
C LEU A 282 -60.09 11.95 -20.93
N ASP A 283 -60.72 11.40 -19.89
CA ASP A 283 -62.09 10.87 -19.92
C ASP A 283 -63.13 11.95 -20.25
N GLY A 284 -62.83 13.22 -19.95
CA GLY A 284 -63.66 14.38 -20.32
C GLY A 284 -63.60 14.76 -21.80
N ILE A 285 -62.69 14.16 -22.59
CA ILE A 285 -62.56 14.40 -24.03
C ILE A 285 -63.25 13.23 -24.78
N PRO A 286 -64.19 13.48 -25.71
CA PRO A 286 -64.86 12.40 -26.46
C PRO A 286 -63.87 11.50 -27.21
N PRO A 287 -63.97 10.16 -27.19
CA PRO A 287 -63.01 9.24 -27.82
C PRO A 287 -62.97 9.35 -29.36
N GLU A 288 -64.01 9.91 -29.97
CA GLU A 288 -64.18 9.99 -31.43
C GLU A 288 -63.52 11.23 -32.08
N THR A 289 -62.63 11.95 -31.39
CA THR A 289 -61.89 13.05 -32.01
C THR A 289 -61.02 12.51 -33.15
N ARG A 290 -61.14 13.11 -34.34
CA ARG A 290 -60.25 12.83 -35.48
C ARG A 290 -58.79 13.12 -35.11
N SER A 291 -57.84 12.47 -35.78
CA SER A 291 -56.42 12.68 -35.52
C SER A 291 -56.00 14.14 -35.72
N VAL A 292 -55.03 14.61 -34.92
CA VAL A 292 -54.48 15.98 -35.05
C VAL A 292 -54.01 16.24 -36.47
N GLU A 293 -53.23 15.32 -37.05
CA GLU A 293 -52.72 15.41 -38.42
C GLU A 293 -53.85 15.50 -39.47
N GLY A 294 -54.92 14.73 -39.29
CA GLY A 294 -56.07 14.75 -40.20
C GLY A 294 -56.88 16.05 -40.11
N LEU A 295 -57.01 16.62 -38.90
CA LEU A 295 -57.70 17.88 -38.67
C LEU A 295 -56.88 19.08 -39.16
N GLU A 296 -55.56 19.07 -38.96
CA GLU A 296 -54.66 20.09 -39.51
C GLU A 296 -54.67 20.10 -41.03
N ALA A 297 -54.62 18.93 -41.67
CA ALA A 297 -54.72 18.80 -43.12
C ALA A 297 -56.07 19.31 -43.66
N TYR A 298 -57.18 19.00 -42.97
CA TYR A 298 -58.51 19.49 -43.32
C TYR A 298 -58.62 21.01 -43.18
N ILE A 299 -58.15 21.58 -42.07
CA ILE A 299 -58.18 23.03 -41.80
C ILE A 299 -57.33 23.78 -42.83
N ALA A 300 -56.12 23.29 -43.11
CA ALA A 300 -55.23 23.89 -44.11
C ALA A 300 -55.85 23.91 -45.51
N GLU A 301 -56.53 22.83 -45.91
CA GLU A 301 -57.24 22.77 -47.19
C GLU A 301 -58.45 23.71 -47.25
N VAL A 302 -59.21 23.83 -46.15
CA VAL A 302 -60.34 24.76 -46.06
C VAL A 302 -59.89 26.22 -46.10
N GLU A 303 -58.75 26.54 -45.48
CA GLU A 303 -58.11 27.87 -45.53
C GLU A 303 -57.60 28.19 -46.94
N ARG A 304 -56.96 27.23 -47.61
CA ARG A 304 -56.50 27.35 -49.00
C ARG A 304 -57.64 27.65 -49.97
N VAL A 305 -58.81 27.04 -49.74
CA VAL A 305 -60.02 27.21 -50.57
C VAL A 305 -60.87 28.41 -50.12
N GLY A 306 -60.52 29.08 -49.01
CA GLY A 306 -61.17 30.32 -48.54
C GLY A 306 -62.56 30.12 -47.93
N ARG A 307 -62.87 28.94 -47.39
CA ARG A 307 -64.21 28.59 -46.83
C ARG A 307 -64.28 28.69 -45.30
N THR A 308 -63.60 29.67 -44.72
CA THR A 308 -63.39 29.80 -43.27
C THR A 308 -64.64 30.22 -42.49
N GLU A 309 -65.68 30.76 -43.14
CA GLU A 309 -66.92 31.16 -42.44
C GLU A 309 -67.91 30.00 -42.22
N GLN A 310 -67.63 28.83 -42.79
CA GLN A 310 -68.55 27.70 -42.70
C GLN A 310 -68.48 27.02 -41.34
N LYS A 311 -69.64 26.61 -40.80
CA LYS A 311 -69.73 25.88 -39.52
C LYS A 311 -68.76 24.69 -39.41
N PRO A 312 -68.56 23.84 -40.44
CA PRO A 312 -67.61 22.72 -40.39
C PRO A 312 -66.15 23.14 -40.12
N TYR A 313 -65.73 24.34 -40.53
CA TYR A 313 -64.40 24.86 -40.23
C TYR A 313 -64.23 25.17 -38.75
N ARG A 314 -65.23 25.84 -38.14
CA ARG A 314 -65.24 26.16 -36.70
C ARG A 314 -65.30 24.91 -35.83
N ASP A 315 -66.11 23.93 -36.24
CA ASP A 315 -66.21 22.63 -35.56
C ASP A 315 -64.87 21.87 -35.63
N ALA A 316 -64.21 21.85 -36.80
CA ALA A 316 -62.89 21.23 -36.96
C ALA A 316 -61.79 21.92 -36.13
N GLN A 317 -61.82 23.26 -35.98
CA GLN A 317 -60.88 23.97 -35.10
C GLN A 317 -61.08 23.61 -33.62
N ASN A 318 -62.33 23.47 -33.16
CA ASN A 318 -62.64 23.04 -31.80
C ASN A 318 -62.21 21.58 -31.56
N GLU A 319 -62.48 20.70 -32.52
CA GLU A 319 -62.02 19.30 -32.49
C GLU A 319 -60.49 19.21 -32.49
N LEU A 320 -59.79 20.05 -33.25
CA LEU A 320 -58.33 20.10 -33.28
C LEU A 320 -57.76 20.49 -31.90
N GLY A 321 -58.36 21.47 -31.24
CA GLY A 321 -57.96 21.86 -29.88
C GLY A 321 -58.14 20.72 -28.87
N LEU A 322 -59.22 19.95 -28.97
CA LEU A 322 -59.46 18.78 -28.13
C LEU A 322 -58.50 17.63 -28.45
N ALA A 323 -58.24 17.37 -29.73
CA ALA A 323 -57.31 16.33 -30.19
C ALA A 323 -55.88 16.61 -29.72
N LYS A 324 -55.39 17.86 -29.86
CA LYS A 324 -54.06 18.26 -29.35
C LYS A 324 -53.94 18.08 -27.84
N ARG A 325 -54.99 18.46 -27.09
CA ARG A 325 -55.02 18.30 -25.63
C ARG A 325 -55.00 16.83 -25.21
N ARG A 326 -55.72 15.97 -25.94
CA ARG A 326 -55.69 14.51 -25.74
C ARG A 326 -54.28 13.96 -25.98
N ASP A 327 -53.64 14.32 -27.08
CA ASP A 327 -52.29 13.84 -27.40
C ASP A 327 -51.26 14.29 -26.34
N GLU A 328 -51.36 15.54 -25.87
CA GLU A 328 -50.54 16.06 -24.78
C GLU A 328 -50.74 15.28 -23.47
N LEU A 329 -51.99 14.99 -23.09
CA LEU A 329 -52.31 14.21 -21.89
C LEU A 329 -51.81 12.77 -21.99
N ASN A 330 -51.98 12.14 -23.15
CA ASN A 330 -51.47 10.80 -23.41
C ASN A 330 -49.94 10.75 -23.30
N ALA A 331 -49.23 11.72 -23.89
CA ALA A 331 -47.78 11.82 -23.79
C ALA A 331 -47.31 12.01 -22.33
N LYS A 332 -48.00 12.84 -21.53
CA LYS A 332 -47.70 13.01 -20.09
C LYS A 332 -47.93 11.73 -19.29
N ILE A 333 -49.04 11.04 -19.56
CA ILE A 333 -49.36 9.75 -18.92
C ILE A 333 -48.31 8.70 -19.28
N GLU A 334 -47.91 8.60 -20.55
CA GLU A 334 -46.89 7.65 -21.00
C GLU A 334 -45.52 7.93 -20.38
N ALA A 335 -45.07 9.18 -20.38
CA ALA A 335 -43.82 9.59 -19.76
C ALA A 335 -43.79 9.29 -18.25
N ALA A 336 -44.85 9.63 -17.52
CA ALA A 336 -44.94 9.35 -16.08
C ALA A 336 -45.05 7.84 -15.78
N ASN A 337 -45.73 7.06 -16.62
CA ASN A 337 -45.75 5.60 -16.46
C ASN A 337 -44.37 4.98 -16.74
N ALA A 338 -43.63 5.50 -17.73
CA ALA A 338 -42.25 5.07 -17.99
C ALA A 338 -41.34 5.39 -16.79
N GLU A 339 -41.50 6.55 -16.15
CA GLU A 339 -40.78 6.92 -14.93
C GLU A 339 -41.14 6.01 -13.74
N LEU A 340 -42.43 5.73 -13.53
CA LEU A 340 -42.91 4.81 -12.50
C LEU A 340 -42.38 3.38 -12.69
N LEU A 341 -42.24 2.92 -13.93
CA LEU A 341 -41.65 1.62 -14.27
C LEU A 341 -40.12 1.62 -14.10
N GLY A 342 -39.45 2.72 -14.46
CA GLY A 342 -38.01 2.91 -14.30
C GLY A 342 -37.56 3.00 -12.84
N GLN A 343 -38.43 3.46 -11.93
CA GLN A 343 -38.17 3.55 -10.49
C GLN A 343 -38.21 2.20 -9.73
N GLY A 344 -38.37 1.06 -10.42
CA GLY A 344 -37.93 -0.27 -9.96
C GLY A 344 -38.14 -0.62 -8.48
N SER A 345 -39.38 -0.54 -7.97
CA SER A 345 -39.68 -0.65 -6.54
C SER A 345 -39.28 -1.97 -5.85
N GLY A 346 -39.12 -3.06 -6.61
CA GLY A 346 -38.73 -4.35 -6.05
C GLY A 346 -37.26 -4.39 -5.60
N ASN A 347 -36.35 -3.80 -6.37
CA ASN A 347 -34.91 -3.91 -6.12
C ASN A 347 -34.45 -3.06 -4.94
N ILE A 348 -35.06 -1.88 -4.74
CA ILE A 348 -34.69 -0.96 -3.67
C ILE A 348 -35.16 -1.48 -2.30
N LEU A 349 -36.38 -2.05 -2.23
CA LEU A 349 -36.92 -2.64 -1.01
C LEU A 349 -36.18 -3.94 -0.64
N LEU A 350 -35.85 -4.80 -1.62
CA LEU A 350 -35.03 -6.00 -1.40
C LEU A 350 -33.60 -5.66 -0.93
N GLN A 351 -32.99 -4.60 -1.45
CA GLN A 351 -31.68 -4.14 -0.98
C GLN A 351 -31.72 -3.57 0.44
N ALA A 352 -32.80 -2.87 0.82
CA ALA A 352 -32.98 -2.38 2.18
C ALA A 352 -33.17 -3.53 3.18
N GLU A 353 -33.92 -4.56 2.81
CA GLU A 353 -34.19 -5.74 3.65
C GLU A 353 -32.95 -6.65 3.81
N GLN A 354 -32.15 -6.84 2.75
CA GLN A 354 -30.92 -7.64 2.81
C GLN A 354 -29.80 -7.03 3.68
N ARG A 355 -29.81 -5.72 3.94
CA ARG A 355 -28.81 -5.05 4.80
C ARG A 355 -29.05 -5.26 6.30
N ALA A 356 -30.17 -5.84 6.71
CA ALA A 356 -30.58 -5.95 8.10
C ALA A 356 -29.98 -7.13 8.89
N ALA A 357 -29.08 -7.95 8.32
CA ALA A 357 -28.69 -9.22 8.94
C ALA A 357 -27.73 -9.11 10.13
N LEU A 358 -27.01 -7.99 10.31
CA LEU A 358 -26.06 -7.82 11.43
C LEU A 358 -26.22 -6.45 12.11
N PRO A 359 -26.24 -6.39 13.45
CA PRO A 359 -26.18 -5.13 14.19
C PRO A 359 -24.92 -4.32 13.81
N SER A 360 -25.07 -3.01 13.59
CA SER A 360 -23.98 -2.10 13.18
C SER A 360 -22.79 -2.12 14.15
N TRP A 361 -23.06 -2.18 15.45
CA TRP A 361 -22.03 -2.26 16.48
C TRP A 361 -21.19 -3.55 16.37
N LEU A 362 -21.82 -4.68 16.02
CA LEU A 362 -21.13 -5.96 15.89
C LEU A 362 -20.20 -5.95 14.68
N PHE A 363 -20.66 -5.39 13.56
CA PHE A 363 -19.84 -5.19 12.38
C PHE A 363 -18.66 -4.25 12.65
N ALA A 364 -18.89 -3.13 13.35
CA ALA A 364 -17.84 -2.19 13.73
C ALA A 364 -16.77 -2.86 14.61
N VAL A 365 -17.17 -3.68 15.59
CA VAL A 365 -16.23 -4.46 16.43
C VAL A 365 -15.43 -5.46 15.60
N LEU A 366 -16.08 -6.21 14.70
CA LEU A 366 -15.39 -7.18 13.85
C LEU A 366 -14.39 -6.49 12.93
N LEU A 367 -14.80 -5.38 12.30
CA LEU A 367 -13.96 -4.61 11.40
C LEU A 367 -12.74 -4.06 12.13
N GLU A 368 -12.92 -3.55 13.35
CA GLU A 368 -11.82 -3.08 14.20
C GLU A 368 -10.86 -4.21 14.61
N LEU A 369 -11.39 -5.40 14.91
CA LEU A 369 -10.59 -6.56 15.31
C LEU A 369 -9.73 -7.09 14.15
N PHE A 370 -10.29 -7.10 12.94
CA PHE A 370 -9.53 -7.46 11.73
C PHE A 370 -8.55 -6.35 11.31
N SER A 371 -8.96 -5.08 11.35
CA SER A 371 -8.11 -3.97 10.89
C SER A 371 -6.95 -3.68 11.84
N SER A 372 -7.15 -3.78 13.15
CA SER A 372 -6.10 -3.51 14.13
C SER A 372 -5.40 -4.79 14.56
N GLN A 373 -6.10 -5.71 15.22
CA GLN A 373 -5.46 -6.83 15.92
C GLN A 373 -4.85 -7.86 14.97
N ALA A 374 -5.61 -8.34 13.98
CA ALA A 374 -5.12 -9.34 13.04
C ALA A 374 -3.96 -8.79 12.17
N THR A 375 -4.09 -7.56 11.70
CA THR A 375 -3.04 -6.85 10.95
C THR A 375 -1.77 -6.68 11.77
N SER A 376 -1.89 -6.24 13.03
CA SER A 376 -0.75 -6.02 13.91
C SER A 376 -0.01 -7.32 14.24
N ILE A 377 -0.73 -8.43 14.43
CA ILE A 377 -0.12 -9.76 14.62
C ILE A 377 0.66 -10.17 13.37
N GLY A 378 0.04 -10.04 12.19
CA GLY A 378 0.69 -10.34 10.91
C GLY A 378 1.95 -9.51 10.68
N LEU A 379 1.87 -8.20 10.94
CA LEU A 379 2.99 -7.28 10.79
C LEU A 379 4.14 -7.62 11.74
N VAL A 380 3.84 -7.84 13.02
CA VAL A 380 4.87 -8.22 14.02
C VAL A 380 5.49 -9.56 13.70
N ALA A 381 4.71 -10.54 13.21
CA ALA A 381 5.24 -11.82 12.76
C ALA A 381 6.25 -11.65 11.61
N LEU A 382 5.93 -10.82 10.61
CA LEU A 382 6.85 -10.51 9.50
C LEU A 382 8.13 -9.83 10.00
N LEU A 383 8.02 -8.86 10.91
CA LEU A 383 9.18 -8.16 11.47
C LEU A 383 10.11 -9.10 12.26
N ILE A 384 9.55 -10.02 13.04
CA ILE A 384 10.33 -11.02 13.79
C ILE A 384 11.03 -12.00 12.83
N LEU A 385 10.34 -12.42 11.77
CA LEU A 385 10.91 -13.32 10.76
C LEU A 385 12.02 -12.65 9.95
N ALA A 386 11.84 -11.38 9.56
CA ALA A 386 12.85 -10.60 8.85
C ALA A 386 14.13 -10.45 9.69
N ARG A 387 14.00 -10.13 10.99
CA ARG A 387 15.14 -10.01 11.91
C ARG A 387 15.91 -11.32 12.12
N ARG A 388 15.22 -12.46 12.11
CA ARG A 388 15.89 -13.78 12.18
C ARG A 388 16.61 -14.15 10.89
N GLY A 389 16.16 -13.62 9.75
CA GLY A 389 16.83 -13.80 8.46
C GLY A 389 18.20 -13.12 8.44
N THR A 390 18.28 -11.88 8.93
CA THR A 390 19.52 -11.10 8.99
C THR A 390 20.57 -11.71 9.92
N ASP A 391 20.15 -12.26 11.06
CA ASP A 391 21.06 -12.90 12.02
C ASP A 391 21.66 -14.21 11.47
N GLN A 392 20.93 -14.95 10.63
CA GLN A 392 21.43 -16.19 10.01
C GLN A 392 22.44 -15.90 8.88
N SER A 393 22.21 -14.85 8.08
CA SER A 393 23.16 -14.41 7.04
C SER A 393 24.46 -13.83 7.60
N ALA A 394 24.45 -13.26 8.81
CA ALA A 394 25.65 -12.74 9.46
C ALA A 394 26.53 -13.81 10.12
N SER A 395 26.07 -15.07 10.17
CA SER A 395 26.75 -16.19 10.83
C SER A 395 27.16 -17.33 9.87
N GLY A 396 27.01 -17.11 8.56
CA GLY A 396 27.24 -18.08 7.49
C GLY A 396 28.62 -17.98 6.84
#